data_AF-A0A957ENH5-F1
#
_entry.id   AF-A0A957ENH5-F1
#
_cell.length_a   1.000
_cell.length_b   1.000
_cell.length_c   1.000
_cell.angle_alpha   90.00
_cell.angle_beta   90.00
_cell.angle_gamma   90.00
#
_symmetry.space_group_name_H-M   'P 1'
#
loop_
_entity.id
_entity.type
_entity.pdbx_description
1 polymer ?
#
loop_
_entity_poly.entity_id
_entity_poly.type
_entity_poly.pdbx_seq_one_letter_code
_entity_poly.pdbx_strand_id
1 'polypeptide(L)'
;MILTQARHETPTTDFLFQAALLAGLGRQARLVAQQAANGRFCPHADRSCIDAGSTLLLAMAAPGERELRLVQRLADGEDGGQRWLHTQVGMTDDGRRTTDDESMNYGLRPSSSVLGQSSPIYQRQELTAVYLHNPAAAWQAAHTLSQTYATEAAFRRAHAVLGPRGRIFKCQQPLPETSEVSVTWQLDRQTTPAEALAAYGLRQGWTAVSAALTPLFGQPVSPRSRPWSISVALPEPDRVRVGTTAWARQPEEPGKHQRLAQTIEQFGGNGRFAEALYKLALTTHPPSLTTRIGRAVEVELWGEEVVGIEMYCCVGS
;
A
#
# COMPACT_ATOMS: atom_id res chain seq x y z
N MET A 1 -4.82 2.04 47.44
CA MET A 1 -4.13 3.04 46.61
C MET A 1 -3.44 2.30 45.47
N ILE A 2 -4.13 2.16 44.33
CA ILE A 2 -3.59 1.46 43.16
C ILE A 2 -2.70 2.46 42.43
N LEU A 3 -1.38 2.34 42.61
CA LEU A 3 -0.42 3.06 41.78
C LEU A 3 -0.55 2.52 40.36
N THR A 4 -1.28 3.24 39.52
CA THR A 4 -1.37 2.98 38.09
C THR A 4 0.03 3.24 37.51
N GLN A 5 0.83 2.18 37.34
CA GLN A 5 2.09 2.30 36.61
C GLN A 5 1.78 2.85 35.22
N ALA A 6 2.27 4.06 34.93
CA ALA A 6 2.24 4.62 33.60
C ALA A 6 3.02 3.67 32.69
N ARG A 7 2.32 2.93 31.83
CA ARG A 7 2.98 2.16 30.77
C ARG A 7 3.63 3.17 29.84
N HIS A 8 4.96 3.13 29.75
CA HIS A 8 5.68 3.87 28.73
C HIS A 8 5.20 3.38 27.36
N GLU A 9 4.49 4.24 26.63
CA GLU A 9 4.11 3.96 25.24
C GLU A 9 5.41 3.84 24.41
N THR A 10 5.45 2.86 23.50
CA THR A 10 6.62 2.69 22.65
C THR A 10 6.66 3.79 21.59
N PRO A 11 7.84 4.23 21.11
CA PRO A 11 7.95 5.24 20.05
C PRO A 11 7.09 4.91 18.81
N THR A 12 6.95 3.62 18.48
CA THR A 12 6.10 3.14 17.39
C THR A 12 4.60 3.37 17.65
N THR A 13 4.14 3.21 18.89
CA THR A 13 2.72 3.43 19.24
C THR A 13 2.35 4.90 19.11
N ASP A 14 3.22 5.80 19.60
CA ASP A 14 3.03 7.24 19.49
C ASP A 14 2.99 7.70 18.03
N PHE A 15 3.91 7.17 17.22
CA PHE A 15 3.91 7.40 15.77
C PHE A 15 2.60 6.95 15.11
N LEU A 16 2.17 5.71 15.36
CA LEU A 16 0.95 5.16 14.80
C LEU A 16 -0.29 5.94 15.25
N PHE A 17 -0.29 6.43 16.50
CA PHE A 17 -1.36 7.28 17.03
C PHE A 17 -1.43 8.60 16.28
N GLN A 18 -0.30 9.27 16.03
CA GLN A 18 -0.25 10.51 15.26
C GLN A 18 -0.68 10.27 13.79
N ALA A 19 -0.24 9.17 13.17
CA ALA A 19 -0.66 8.79 11.83
C ALA A 19 -2.18 8.54 11.76
N ALA A 20 -2.75 7.85 12.75
CA ALA A 20 -4.19 7.61 12.88
C ALA A 20 -4.99 8.90 13.09
N LEU A 21 -4.46 9.87 13.85
CA LEU A 21 -5.06 11.20 13.99
C LEU A 21 -5.06 11.96 12.67
N LEU A 22 -3.96 11.93 11.91
CA LEU A 22 -3.87 12.54 10.57
C LEU A 22 -4.89 11.93 9.59
N ALA A 23 -5.15 10.64 9.71
CA ALA A 23 -6.18 9.92 8.94
C ALA A 23 -7.62 10.26 9.37
N GLY A 24 -7.81 11.09 10.41
CA GLY A 24 -9.13 11.54 10.85
C GLY A 24 -9.87 10.54 11.75
N LEU A 25 -9.19 9.56 12.34
CA LEU A 25 -9.82 8.53 13.18
C LEU A 25 -10.23 9.03 14.58
N GLY A 26 -9.89 10.28 14.93
CA GLY A 26 -10.34 10.96 16.15
C GLY A 26 -10.10 10.13 17.42
N ARG A 27 -11.18 9.86 18.18
CA ARG A 27 -11.11 9.12 19.46
C ARG A 27 -10.65 7.67 19.30
N GLN A 28 -10.79 7.09 18.11
CA GLN A 28 -10.40 5.71 17.84
C GLN A 28 -8.92 5.57 17.49
N ALA A 29 -8.23 6.68 17.23
CA ALA A 29 -6.83 6.67 16.82
C ALA A 29 -5.92 5.89 17.79
N ARG A 30 -6.15 6.02 19.10
CA ARG A 30 -5.34 5.31 20.11
C ARG A 30 -5.57 3.80 20.09
N LEU A 31 -6.82 3.37 19.95
CA LEU A 31 -7.15 1.94 19.87
C LEU A 31 -6.52 1.31 18.63
N VAL A 32 -6.66 1.96 17.47
CA VAL A 32 -6.09 1.51 16.19
C VAL A 32 -4.56 1.45 16.26
N ALA A 33 -3.93 2.47 16.84
CA ALA A 33 -2.48 2.51 17.02
C ALA A 33 -1.97 1.38 17.92
N GLN A 34 -2.66 1.11 19.04
CA GLN A 34 -2.30 0.00 19.93
C GLN A 34 -2.50 -1.36 19.26
N GLN A 35 -3.59 -1.56 18.53
CA GLN A 35 -3.82 -2.81 17.78
C GLN A 35 -2.72 -3.04 16.74
N ALA A 36 -2.36 -2.00 15.98
CA ALA A 36 -1.28 -2.08 15.01
C ALA A 36 0.08 -2.32 15.67
N ALA A 37 0.40 -1.63 16.78
CA ALA A 37 1.65 -1.80 17.52
C ALA A 37 1.79 -3.16 18.19
N ASN A 38 0.68 -3.81 18.55
CA ASN A 38 0.66 -5.16 19.12
C ASN A 38 0.88 -6.27 18.07
N GLY A 39 0.92 -5.92 16.79
CA GLY A 39 1.31 -6.84 15.72
C GLY A 39 2.69 -7.44 16.00
N ARG A 40 2.83 -8.76 15.87
CA ARG A 40 4.13 -9.42 16.06
C ARG A 40 5.06 -9.09 14.90
N PHE A 41 5.97 -8.15 15.09
CA PHE A 41 7.01 -7.82 14.12
C PHE A 41 8.11 -8.89 14.14
N CYS A 42 8.54 -9.34 12.96
CA CYS A 42 9.71 -10.22 12.82
C CYS A 42 10.96 -9.38 12.46
N PRO A 43 11.93 -9.19 13.37
CA PRO A 43 13.09 -8.32 13.14
C PRO A 43 14.24 -8.96 12.35
N HIS A 44 14.20 -10.27 12.09
CA HIS A 44 15.36 -11.03 11.61
C HIS A 44 15.10 -11.79 10.31
N ALA A 45 14.93 -11.05 9.23
CA ALA A 45 14.78 -11.70 7.94
C ALA A 45 15.33 -10.85 6.80
N ASP A 46 15.42 -11.48 5.63
CA ASP A 46 16.00 -10.88 4.44
C ASP A 46 15.31 -9.55 4.11
N ARG A 47 16.12 -8.58 3.66
CA ARG A 47 15.65 -7.25 3.29
C ARG A 47 15.19 -7.26 1.84
N SER A 48 13.95 -6.85 1.57
CA SER A 48 13.56 -6.55 0.18
C SER A 48 13.95 -5.11 -0.18
N CYS A 49 13.98 -4.81 -1.49
CA CYS A 49 14.16 -3.44 -1.95
C CYS A 49 13.01 -2.52 -1.51
N ILE A 50 11.83 -3.07 -1.19
CA ILE A 50 10.67 -2.29 -0.73
C ILE A 50 10.87 -1.91 0.73
N ASP A 51 11.15 -2.86 1.62
CA ASP A 51 11.19 -2.59 3.06
C ASP A 51 12.55 -2.10 3.60
N ALA A 52 13.67 -2.42 2.95
CA ALA A 52 15.03 -2.14 3.47
C ALA A 52 15.28 -2.62 4.93
N GLY A 53 14.59 -3.66 5.36
CA GLY A 53 14.63 -4.21 6.71
C GLY A 53 13.58 -3.61 7.66
N SER A 54 12.76 -2.66 7.21
CA SER A 54 11.66 -2.14 8.03
C SER A 54 10.58 -3.21 8.21
N THR A 55 10.01 -3.30 9.40
CA THR A 55 8.90 -4.20 9.72
C THR A 55 7.53 -3.53 9.57
N LEU A 56 7.51 -2.22 9.30
CA LEU A 56 6.31 -1.40 9.18
C LEU A 56 6.50 -0.35 8.08
N LEU A 57 5.63 -0.41 7.07
CA LEU A 57 5.51 0.63 6.05
C LEU A 57 4.18 1.36 6.20
N LEU A 58 4.18 2.62 5.79
CA LEU A 58 2.98 3.40 5.52
C LEU A 58 2.73 3.38 4.01
N ALA A 59 1.47 3.22 3.62
CA ALA A 59 1.04 3.42 2.26
C ALA A 59 0.17 4.68 2.14
N MET A 60 0.33 5.41 1.05
CA MET A 60 -0.51 6.55 0.66
C MET A 60 -1.00 6.28 -0.74
N ALA A 61 -2.30 6.37 -0.96
CA ALA A 61 -2.89 6.06 -2.25
C ALA A 61 -3.86 7.13 -2.74
N ALA A 62 -4.06 7.14 -4.04
CA ALA A 62 -5.07 7.92 -4.74
C ALA A 62 -5.66 7.08 -5.90
N PRO A 63 -6.94 7.30 -6.29
CA PRO A 63 -7.90 8.21 -5.66
C PRO A 63 -8.32 7.73 -4.27
N GLY A 64 -8.91 8.63 -3.51
CA GLY A 64 -9.50 8.28 -2.21
C GLY A 64 -9.23 9.32 -1.14
N GLU A 65 -9.87 9.08 -0.01
CA GLU A 65 -9.86 9.97 1.12
C GLU A 65 -8.69 9.71 2.06
N ARG A 66 -8.65 10.43 3.19
CA ARG A 66 -7.65 10.19 4.24
C ARG A 66 -7.92 8.85 4.89
N GLU A 67 -7.01 7.91 4.67
CA GLU A 67 -7.07 6.55 5.23
C GLU A 67 -5.71 6.18 5.79
N LEU A 68 -5.71 5.50 6.94
CA LEU A 68 -4.49 4.92 7.48
C LEU A 68 -4.25 3.58 6.79
N ARG A 69 -3.21 3.48 5.98
CA ARG A 69 -2.76 2.22 5.36
C ARG A 69 -1.41 1.81 5.93
N LEU A 70 -1.40 0.67 6.59
CA LEU A 70 -0.23 0.08 7.23
C LEU A 70 0.13 -1.21 6.49
N VAL A 71 1.41 -1.44 6.25
CA VAL A 71 1.93 -2.70 5.72
C VAL A 71 2.90 -3.27 6.74
N GLN A 72 2.47 -4.31 7.44
CA GLN A 72 3.18 -4.86 8.59
C GLN A 72 3.77 -6.22 8.25
N ARG A 73 5.05 -6.40 8.56
CA ARG A 73 5.71 -7.68 8.40
C ARG A 73 5.28 -8.64 9.51
N LEU A 74 4.77 -9.80 9.12
CA LEU A 74 4.46 -10.91 10.01
C LEU A 74 5.67 -11.86 10.13
N ALA A 75 5.52 -12.91 10.93
CA ALA A 75 6.47 -14.02 10.91
C ALA A 75 6.53 -14.65 9.50
N ASP A 76 7.73 -15.01 9.06
CA ASP A 76 7.93 -15.68 7.78
C ASP A 76 7.12 -17.01 7.74
N GLY A 77 6.61 -17.34 6.56
CA GLY A 77 5.88 -18.58 6.34
C GLY A 77 6.80 -19.79 6.26
N GLU A 78 6.27 -20.98 6.54
CA GLU A 78 6.99 -22.25 6.38
C GLU A 78 7.41 -22.52 4.92
N ASP A 79 6.77 -21.85 3.97
CA ASP A 79 7.07 -21.88 2.54
C ASP A 79 8.26 -21.00 2.14
N GLY A 80 8.90 -20.33 3.10
CA GLY A 80 9.99 -19.38 2.87
C GLY A 80 9.53 -18.03 2.29
N GLY A 81 8.23 -17.78 2.26
CA GLY A 81 7.65 -16.49 1.88
C GLY A 81 7.61 -15.52 3.06
N GLN A 82 7.99 -14.27 2.83
CA GLN A 82 7.82 -13.19 3.79
C GLN A 82 6.37 -12.74 3.78
N ARG A 83 5.69 -12.84 4.94
CA ARG A 83 4.27 -12.50 5.04
C ARG A 83 4.07 -11.05 5.48
N TRP A 84 3.16 -10.36 4.81
CA TRP A 84 2.86 -8.96 5.04
C TRP A 84 1.35 -8.77 5.19
N LEU A 85 0.94 -8.12 6.28
CA LEU A 85 -0.44 -7.73 6.53
C LEU A 85 -0.62 -6.28 6.10
N HIS A 86 -1.42 -6.07 5.07
CA HIS A 86 -1.89 -4.75 4.66
C HIS A 86 -3.17 -4.46 5.45
N THR A 87 -3.15 -3.43 6.28
CA THR A 87 -4.32 -2.96 7.03
C THR A 87 -4.71 -1.58 6.55
N GLN A 88 -5.94 -1.42 6.11
CA GLN A 88 -6.54 -0.14 5.73
C GLN A 88 -7.64 0.21 6.75
N VAL A 89 -7.55 1.40 7.33
CA VAL A 89 -8.53 1.92 8.30
C VAL A 89 -8.99 3.30 7.85
N GLY A 90 -10.30 3.48 7.74
CA GLY A 90 -10.90 4.75 7.33
C GLY A 90 -12.23 4.99 8.01
N MET A 91 -12.74 6.21 7.87
CA MET A 91 -14.07 6.59 8.33
C MET A 91 -15.10 6.29 7.23
N THR A 92 -16.29 5.82 7.61
CA THR A 92 -17.43 5.74 6.69
C THR A 92 -18.03 7.13 6.44
N ASP A 93 -18.64 7.34 5.28
CA ASP A 93 -19.22 8.64 4.91
C ASP A 93 -20.27 9.15 5.91
N ASP A 94 -21.02 8.24 6.54
CA ASP A 94 -22.00 8.57 7.58
C ASP A 94 -21.36 9.19 8.83
N GLY A 95 -20.10 8.83 9.13
CA GLY A 95 -19.34 9.36 10.26
C GLY A 95 -18.82 10.79 10.07
N ARG A 96 -18.86 11.32 8.83
CA ARG A 96 -18.35 12.67 8.51
C ARG A 96 -19.42 13.76 8.60
N ARG A 97 -20.70 13.42 8.57
CA ARG A 97 -21.80 14.39 8.45
C ARG A 97 -22.20 15.15 9.72
N THR A 98 -21.49 15.03 10.85
CA THR A 98 -22.05 15.46 12.15
C THR A 98 -21.38 16.63 12.88
N THR A 99 -20.50 17.43 12.28
CA THR A 99 -19.93 18.60 13.03
C THR A 99 -20.04 19.97 12.38
N ASP A 100 -20.30 20.08 11.07
CA ASP A 100 -20.21 21.38 10.40
C ASP A 100 -21.57 21.91 9.88
N ASP A 101 -22.69 21.27 10.28
CA ASP A 101 -24.04 21.74 9.96
C ASP A 101 -24.86 21.99 11.23
N GLU A 102 -24.39 22.92 12.07
CA GLU A 102 -25.23 23.65 13.04
C GLU A 102 -26.01 24.78 12.33
N SER A 103 -26.48 24.53 11.10
CA SER A 103 -27.49 25.36 10.45
C SER A 103 -28.87 24.93 10.93
N MET A 104 -29.46 25.76 11.80
CA MET A 104 -30.87 25.83 12.14
C MET A 104 -31.82 24.94 11.32
N ASN A 105 -32.36 23.89 11.95
CA ASN A 105 -33.68 23.41 11.55
C ASN A 105 -34.51 23.00 12.77
N TYR A 106 -35.50 23.84 13.04
CA TYR A 106 -36.59 23.60 13.99
C TYR A 106 -37.53 22.54 13.41
N GLY A 107 -37.87 21.52 14.21
CA GLY A 107 -39.16 20.84 14.11
C GLY A 107 -39.11 19.37 13.68
N LEU A 108 -39.56 18.52 14.62
CA LEU A 108 -40.13 17.18 14.44
C LEU A 108 -39.14 16.03 14.13
N ARG A 109 -38.58 15.46 15.21
CA ARG A 109 -37.95 14.14 15.21
C ARG A 109 -39.02 13.03 15.31
N PRO A 110 -39.02 12.02 14.44
CA PRO A 110 -39.61 10.72 14.76
C PRO A 110 -38.71 9.98 15.75
N SER A 111 -39.30 9.40 16.79
CA SER A 111 -38.63 8.48 17.71
C SER A 111 -38.55 7.10 17.06
N SER A 112 -37.35 6.66 16.68
CA SER A 112 -37.09 5.24 16.43
C SER A 112 -35.76 4.84 17.04
N SER A 113 -35.88 4.16 18.17
CA SER A 113 -34.86 3.46 18.92
C SER A 113 -34.47 2.14 18.25
N VAL A 114 -33.25 2.06 17.72
CA VAL A 114 -32.37 0.88 17.83
C VAL A 114 -30.93 1.40 17.91
N LEU A 115 -30.42 1.55 19.13
CA LEU A 115 -29.03 1.91 19.44
C LEU A 115 -28.11 0.70 19.16
N GLY A 116 -27.96 0.35 17.89
CA GLY A 116 -26.77 -0.34 17.41
C GLY A 116 -25.80 0.76 17.01
N GLN A 117 -24.81 1.06 17.86
CA GLN A 117 -23.71 1.96 17.49
C GLN A 117 -22.94 1.32 16.34
N SER A 118 -23.32 1.62 15.10
CA SER A 118 -22.48 1.35 13.93
C SER A 118 -21.20 2.15 14.15
N SER A 119 -20.10 1.46 14.45
CA SER A 119 -18.80 2.10 14.50
C SER A 119 -18.58 2.80 13.16
N PRO A 120 -18.26 4.10 13.14
CA PRO A 120 -18.09 4.87 11.91
C PRO A 120 -16.77 4.56 11.20
N ILE A 121 -16.16 3.41 11.51
CA ILE A 121 -14.85 2.99 11.04
C ILE A 121 -15.01 1.66 10.32
N TYR A 122 -14.41 1.58 9.15
CA TYR A 122 -14.19 0.30 8.49
C TYR A 122 -12.71 -0.09 8.63
N GLN A 123 -12.46 -1.39 8.66
CA GLN A 123 -11.11 -1.94 8.65
C GLN A 123 -11.06 -3.07 7.63
N ARG A 124 -10.10 -2.98 6.70
CA ARG A 124 -9.82 -4.03 5.71
C ARG A 124 -8.43 -4.58 5.92
N GLN A 125 -8.29 -5.88 5.77
CA GLN A 125 -7.04 -6.59 5.96
C GLN A 125 -6.77 -7.53 4.78
N GLU A 126 -5.56 -7.46 4.26
CA GLU A 126 -5.10 -8.26 3.13
C GLU A 126 -3.74 -8.87 3.42
N LEU A 127 -3.57 -10.13 3.04
CA LEU A 127 -2.33 -10.87 3.25
C LEU A 127 -1.55 -10.97 1.93
N THR A 128 -0.31 -10.53 1.98
CA THR A 128 0.67 -10.63 0.90
C THR A 128 1.80 -11.56 1.30
N ALA A 129 2.27 -12.40 0.38
CA ALA A 129 3.49 -13.18 0.52
C ALA A 129 4.52 -12.74 -0.53
N VAL A 130 5.76 -12.49 -0.08
CA VAL A 130 6.90 -12.06 -0.93
C VAL A 130 8.02 -13.11 -0.91
N TYR A 131 8.52 -13.49 -2.08
CA TYR A 131 9.48 -14.56 -2.29
C TYR A 131 10.74 -14.02 -3.01
N LEU A 132 11.79 -13.67 -2.26
CA LEU A 132 12.98 -13.00 -2.83
C LEU A 132 13.95 -13.97 -3.54
N HIS A 133 14.08 -15.19 -3.01
CA HIS A 133 15.12 -16.15 -3.43
C HIS A 133 14.57 -17.57 -3.70
N ASN A 134 13.26 -17.73 -3.73
CA ASN A 134 12.62 -19.03 -3.94
C ASN A 134 11.53 -18.97 -5.03
N PRO A 135 11.92 -18.92 -6.32
CA PRO A 135 10.95 -18.83 -7.41
C PRO A 135 10.04 -20.06 -7.53
N ALA A 136 10.49 -21.23 -7.07
CA ALA A 136 9.67 -22.44 -7.05
C ALA A 136 8.53 -22.33 -6.02
N ALA A 137 8.82 -21.86 -4.80
CA ALA A 137 7.78 -21.59 -3.80
C ALA A 137 6.83 -20.47 -4.27
N ALA A 138 7.35 -19.42 -4.90
CA ALA A 138 6.54 -18.34 -5.45
C ALA A 138 5.55 -18.85 -6.52
N TRP A 139 6.02 -19.71 -7.43
CA TRP A 139 5.19 -20.37 -8.43
C TRP A 139 4.12 -21.25 -7.79
N GLN A 140 4.51 -22.12 -6.85
CA GLN A 140 3.57 -23.02 -6.17
C GLN A 140 2.50 -22.22 -5.41
N ALA A 141 2.89 -21.16 -4.70
CA ALA A 141 1.97 -20.29 -3.98
C ALA A 141 0.97 -19.61 -4.93
N ALA A 142 1.45 -19.03 -6.04
CA ALA A 142 0.58 -18.41 -7.05
C ALA A 142 -0.39 -19.42 -7.68
N HIS A 143 0.11 -20.61 -8.01
CA HIS A 143 -0.70 -21.68 -8.60
C HIS A 143 -1.78 -22.16 -7.62
N THR A 144 -1.40 -22.53 -6.40
CA THR A 144 -2.35 -22.92 -5.32
C THR A 144 -3.40 -21.84 -5.10
N LEU A 145 -2.98 -20.58 -4.98
CA LEU A 145 -3.89 -19.45 -4.75
C LEU A 145 -4.88 -19.30 -5.93
N SER A 146 -4.41 -19.40 -7.16
CA SER A 146 -5.27 -19.34 -8.34
C SER A 146 -6.27 -20.51 -8.42
N GLN A 147 -5.92 -21.68 -7.91
CA GLN A 147 -6.84 -22.82 -7.83
C GLN A 147 -7.90 -22.62 -6.74
N THR A 148 -7.48 -22.18 -5.55
CA THR A 148 -8.37 -21.91 -4.42
C THR A 148 -9.47 -20.93 -4.77
N TYR A 149 -9.17 -19.90 -5.57
CA TYR A 149 -10.12 -18.85 -5.96
C TYR A 149 -10.66 -19.01 -7.40
N ALA A 150 -10.51 -20.19 -8.02
CA ALA A 150 -11.03 -20.49 -9.35
C ALA A 150 -10.57 -19.52 -10.47
N THR A 151 -9.36 -18.97 -10.36
CA THR A 151 -8.73 -18.06 -11.34
C THR A 151 -7.59 -18.68 -12.14
N GLU A 152 -7.40 -20.00 -12.06
CA GLU A 152 -6.28 -20.73 -12.70
C GLU A 152 -6.13 -20.43 -14.20
N ALA A 153 -7.24 -20.36 -14.96
CA ALA A 153 -7.17 -20.08 -16.39
C ALA A 153 -6.63 -18.67 -16.69
N ALA A 154 -7.03 -17.67 -15.89
CA ALA A 154 -6.53 -16.30 -16.01
C ALA A 154 -5.06 -16.22 -15.60
N PHE A 155 -4.69 -16.89 -14.50
CA PHE A 155 -3.29 -17.01 -14.06
C PHE A 155 -2.38 -17.60 -15.14
N ARG A 156 -2.78 -18.74 -15.74
CA ARG A 156 -1.99 -19.40 -16.80
C ARG A 156 -1.80 -18.51 -18.02
N ARG A 157 -2.83 -17.77 -18.44
CA ARG A 157 -2.71 -16.80 -19.55
C ARG A 157 -1.74 -15.68 -19.19
N ALA A 158 -1.87 -15.09 -18.01
CA ALA A 158 -0.97 -14.02 -17.58
C ALA A 158 0.48 -14.50 -17.45
N HIS A 159 0.69 -15.70 -16.90
CA HIS A 159 2.02 -16.28 -16.78
C HIS A 159 2.63 -16.68 -18.13
N ALA A 160 1.85 -17.17 -19.09
CA ALA A 160 2.36 -17.46 -20.43
C ALA A 160 2.96 -16.22 -21.11
N VAL A 161 2.45 -15.03 -20.76
CA VAL A 161 2.97 -13.75 -21.26
C VAL A 161 4.10 -13.19 -20.40
N LEU A 162 3.91 -13.11 -19.08
CA LEU A 162 4.83 -12.41 -18.17
C LEU A 162 5.95 -13.31 -17.63
N GLY A 163 5.74 -14.62 -17.56
CA GLY A 163 6.72 -15.62 -17.10
C GLY A 163 8.03 -15.64 -17.91
N PRO A 164 8.00 -15.57 -19.25
CA PRO A 164 9.23 -15.45 -20.05
C PRO A 164 9.99 -14.11 -19.87
N ARG A 165 9.41 -13.14 -19.16
CA ARG A 165 9.91 -11.76 -19.03
C ARG A 165 10.35 -11.41 -17.62
N GLY A 166 10.14 -12.31 -16.66
CA GLY A 166 10.40 -12.08 -15.25
C GLY A 166 10.00 -13.28 -14.40
N ARG A 167 10.08 -13.12 -13.08
CA ARG A 167 9.73 -14.17 -12.13
C ARG A 167 8.63 -13.71 -11.18
N ILE A 168 7.77 -14.63 -10.77
CA ILE A 168 6.82 -14.36 -9.68
C ILE A 168 7.62 -14.13 -8.41
N PHE A 169 7.30 -13.05 -7.70
CA PHE A 169 7.93 -12.74 -6.41
C PHE A 169 6.95 -12.25 -5.34
N LYS A 170 5.71 -11.93 -5.71
CA LYS A 170 4.67 -11.51 -4.77
C LYS A 170 3.33 -12.14 -5.16
N CYS A 171 2.62 -12.66 -4.18
CA CYS A 171 1.23 -13.13 -4.30
C CYS A 171 0.41 -12.46 -3.21
N GLN A 172 -0.82 -12.06 -3.53
CA GLN A 172 -1.70 -11.32 -2.64
C GLN A 172 -3.06 -12.02 -2.62
N GLN A 173 -3.49 -12.38 -1.41
CA GLN A 173 -4.77 -13.03 -1.17
C GLN A 173 -5.91 -12.03 -1.36
N PRO A 174 -7.08 -12.48 -1.82
CA PRO A 174 -8.20 -11.58 -2.01
C PRO A 174 -8.71 -11.03 -0.68
N LEU A 175 -9.26 -9.82 -0.75
CA LEU A 175 -10.13 -9.35 0.30
C LEU A 175 -11.41 -10.22 0.33
N PRO A 176 -12.05 -10.37 1.50
CA PRO A 176 -13.31 -11.12 1.62
C PRO A 176 -14.41 -10.66 0.65
N GLU A 177 -14.34 -9.41 0.20
CA GLU A 177 -15.34 -8.74 -0.63
C GLU A 177 -15.11 -8.93 -2.14
N THR A 178 -13.86 -9.13 -2.59
CA THR A 178 -13.52 -9.00 -4.03
C THR A 178 -13.19 -10.32 -4.71
N SER A 179 -12.82 -11.38 -3.97
CA SER A 179 -12.32 -12.64 -4.56
C SER A 179 -11.16 -12.46 -5.57
N GLU A 180 -10.60 -11.24 -5.67
CA GLU A 180 -9.54 -10.87 -6.60
C GLU A 180 -8.17 -11.29 -6.05
N VAL A 181 -7.52 -12.22 -6.72
CA VAL A 181 -6.14 -12.60 -6.41
C VAL A 181 -5.20 -11.71 -7.21
N SER A 182 -4.14 -11.18 -6.60
CA SER A 182 -3.08 -10.49 -7.34
C SER A 182 -1.79 -11.30 -7.36
N VAL A 183 -1.20 -11.45 -8.55
CA VAL A 183 0.12 -12.08 -8.74
C VAL A 183 1.05 -11.04 -9.35
N THR A 184 2.26 -10.93 -8.81
CA THR A 184 3.25 -9.94 -9.26
C THR A 184 4.52 -10.61 -9.78
N TRP A 185 4.90 -10.21 -11.00
CA TRP A 185 6.16 -10.57 -11.65
C TRP A 185 7.18 -9.45 -11.47
N GLN A 186 8.36 -9.79 -10.95
CA GLN A 186 9.53 -8.93 -11.01
C GLN A 186 10.14 -9.12 -12.40
N LEU A 187 10.21 -8.04 -13.17
CA LEU A 187 10.74 -8.10 -14.52
C LEU A 187 12.25 -8.38 -14.47
N ASP A 188 12.70 -9.19 -15.43
CA ASP A 188 14.12 -9.43 -15.61
C ASP A 188 14.84 -8.16 -16.02
N ARG A 189 16.16 -8.16 -15.87
CA ARG A 189 16.98 -6.98 -16.17
C ARG A 189 16.76 -6.53 -17.62
N GLN A 190 16.81 -7.44 -18.58
CA GLN A 190 16.69 -7.16 -20.00
C GLN A 190 15.28 -6.73 -20.43
N THR A 191 14.25 -7.02 -19.64
CA THR A 191 12.86 -6.70 -19.96
C THR A 191 12.51 -5.30 -19.48
N THR A 192 12.00 -4.46 -20.38
CA THR A 192 11.42 -3.16 -20.00
C THR A 192 9.94 -3.30 -19.63
N PRO A 193 9.40 -2.40 -18.78
CA PRO A 193 7.96 -2.37 -18.50
C PRO A 193 7.12 -2.14 -19.77
N ALA A 194 7.61 -1.36 -20.74
CA ALA A 194 6.95 -1.16 -22.03
C ALA A 194 6.79 -2.46 -22.82
N GLU A 195 7.86 -3.26 -22.95
CA GLU A 195 7.80 -4.55 -23.67
C GLU A 195 6.88 -5.56 -22.97
N ALA A 196 6.87 -5.57 -21.64
CA ALA A 196 6.05 -6.48 -20.87
C ALA A 196 4.56 -6.12 -20.92
N LEU A 197 4.22 -4.82 -20.79
CA LEU A 197 2.85 -4.32 -20.94
C LEU A 197 2.33 -4.54 -22.37
N ALA A 198 3.13 -4.22 -23.40
CA ALA A 198 2.73 -4.42 -24.79
C ALA A 198 2.48 -5.90 -25.11
N ALA A 199 3.30 -6.81 -24.57
CA ALA A 199 3.09 -8.24 -24.71
C ALA A 199 1.81 -8.72 -24.00
N TYR A 200 1.43 -8.05 -22.91
CA TYR A 200 0.20 -8.29 -22.17
C TYR A 200 -1.04 -7.65 -22.82
N GLY A 201 -0.87 -6.85 -23.87
CA GLY A 201 -1.96 -6.20 -24.62
C GLY A 201 -2.11 -4.70 -24.34
N LEU A 202 -1.35 -4.14 -23.39
CA LEU A 202 -1.36 -2.73 -23.00
C LEU A 202 -0.22 -1.98 -23.70
N ARG A 203 -0.44 -1.62 -24.96
CA ARG A 203 0.59 -1.01 -25.83
C ARG A 203 0.92 0.42 -25.43
N GLN A 204 -0.03 1.15 -24.85
CA GLN A 204 0.16 2.54 -24.42
C GLN A 204 0.39 2.67 -22.91
N GLY A 205 0.24 1.59 -22.14
CA GLY A 205 0.25 1.63 -20.68
C GLY A 205 1.54 2.18 -20.11
N TRP A 206 2.69 1.91 -20.74
CA TRP A 206 3.96 2.50 -20.29
C TRP A 206 3.99 4.02 -20.47
N THR A 207 3.44 4.54 -21.56
CA THR A 207 3.36 5.99 -21.78
C THR A 207 2.54 6.64 -20.67
N ALA A 208 1.40 6.05 -20.32
CA ALA A 208 0.53 6.52 -19.24
C ALA A 208 1.22 6.45 -17.87
N VAL A 209 1.86 5.31 -17.55
CA VAL A 209 2.63 5.13 -16.30
C VAL A 209 3.81 6.11 -16.20
N SER A 210 4.59 6.26 -17.26
CA SER A 210 5.74 7.17 -17.27
C SER A 210 5.31 8.63 -17.10
N ALA A 211 4.20 9.03 -17.73
CA ALA A 211 3.60 10.34 -17.54
C ALA A 211 3.12 10.54 -16.09
N ALA A 212 2.47 9.55 -15.48
CA ALA A 212 2.04 9.58 -14.09
C ALA A 212 3.21 9.69 -13.09
N LEU A 213 4.34 9.04 -13.36
CA LEU A 213 5.49 9.04 -12.47
C LEU A 213 6.40 10.26 -12.66
N THR A 214 6.39 10.92 -13.81
CA THR A 214 7.30 12.04 -14.09
C THR A 214 7.21 13.19 -13.07
N PRO A 215 6.02 13.67 -12.65
CA PRO A 215 5.89 14.69 -11.61
C PRO A 215 6.49 14.26 -10.28
N LEU A 216 6.27 13.01 -9.86
CA LEU A 216 6.80 12.45 -8.61
C LEU A 216 8.34 12.46 -8.60
N PHE A 217 8.94 11.98 -9.69
CA PHE A 217 10.40 11.89 -9.84
C PHE A 217 11.07 13.23 -10.19
N GLY A 218 10.30 14.24 -10.59
CA GLY A 218 10.80 15.54 -11.05
C GLY A 218 11.54 15.48 -12.39
N GLN A 219 11.50 14.34 -13.08
CA GLN A 219 12.17 14.09 -14.35
C GLN A 219 11.52 12.91 -15.08
N PRO A 220 11.69 12.80 -16.41
CA PRO A 220 11.19 11.66 -17.17
C PRO A 220 11.71 10.33 -16.64
N VAL A 221 10.80 9.39 -16.40
CA VAL A 221 11.17 8.06 -15.87
C VAL A 221 11.62 7.16 -17.01
N SER A 222 12.86 6.70 -16.92
CA SER A 222 13.43 5.78 -17.92
C SER A 222 12.88 4.36 -17.74
N PRO A 223 12.45 3.66 -18.80
CA PRO A 223 12.09 2.24 -18.70
C PRO A 223 13.28 1.36 -18.28
N ARG A 224 14.52 1.88 -18.35
CA ARG A 224 15.73 1.19 -17.88
C ARG A 224 16.01 1.40 -16.39
N SER A 225 15.26 2.25 -15.67
CA SER A 225 15.45 2.46 -14.23
C SER A 225 14.87 1.28 -13.44
N ARG A 226 15.73 0.34 -13.07
CA ARG A 226 15.32 -0.90 -12.38
C ARG A 226 15.25 -0.72 -10.86
N PRO A 227 14.54 -1.60 -10.12
CA PRO A 227 13.72 -2.72 -10.60
C PRO A 227 12.31 -2.28 -11.03
N TRP A 228 11.68 -3.10 -11.86
CA TRP A 228 10.27 -2.98 -12.26
C TRP A 228 9.51 -4.26 -11.90
N SER A 229 8.22 -4.11 -11.63
CA SER A 229 7.30 -5.22 -11.44
C SER A 229 5.97 -4.95 -12.14
N ILE A 230 5.30 -6.03 -12.55
CA ILE A 230 3.93 -6.00 -13.07
C ILE A 230 3.08 -6.90 -12.19
N SER A 231 2.03 -6.34 -11.58
CA SER A 231 0.99 -7.08 -10.86
C SER A 231 -0.25 -7.18 -11.72
N VAL A 232 -0.87 -8.35 -11.75
CA VAL A 232 -2.13 -8.59 -12.46
C VAL A 232 -3.16 -9.04 -11.44
N ALA A 233 -4.32 -8.38 -11.41
CA ALA A 233 -5.48 -8.84 -10.66
C ALA A 233 -6.18 -9.96 -11.44
N LEU A 234 -6.68 -10.98 -10.75
CA LEU A 234 -7.33 -12.14 -11.34
C LEU A 234 -8.71 -12.30 -10.70
N PRO A 235 -9.77 -12.50 -11.49
CA PRO A 235 -9.76 -12.82 -12.92
C PRO A 235 -9.68 -11.62 -13.86
N GLU A 236 -9.74 -10.37 -13.36
CA GLU A 236 -9.81 -9.13 -14.14
C GLU A 236 -8.50 -8.78 -14.87
N PRO A 237 -8.29 -9.22 -16.13
CA PRO A 237 -6.98 -9.08 -16.77
C PRO A 237 -6.66 -7.63 -17.12
N ASP A 238 -7.67 -6.76 -17.22
CA ASP A 238 -7.49 -5.37 -17.62
C ASP A 238 -6.95 -4.50 -16.48
N ARG A 239 -6.91 -5.01 -15.24
CA ARG A 239 -6.41 -4.30 -14.08
C ARG A 239 -4.98 -4.71 -13.74
N VAL A 240 -4.04 -3.83 -14.07
CA VAL A 240 -2.59 -4.08 -13.98
C VAL A 240 -1.92 -3.01 -13.14
N ARG A 241 -1.00 -3.40 -12.24
CA ARG A 241 -0.15 -2.44 -11.52
C ARG A 241 1.29 -2.52 -11.97
N VAL A 242 1.91 -1.36 -12.18
CA VAL A 242 3.33 -1.24 -12.50
C VAL A 242 4.06 -0.64 -11.30
N GLY A 243 4.95 -1.44 -10.71
CA GLY A 243 5.67 -1.09 -9.49
C GLY A 243 7.16 -0.81 -9.73
N THR A 244 7.73 0.11 -8.95
CA THR A 244 9.18 0.30 -8.88
C THR A 244 9.65 0.75 -7.51
N THR A 245 10.87 0.36 -7.14
CA THR A 245 11.59 0.89 -5.97
C THR A 245 12.60 1.98 -6.37
N ALA A 246 12.54 2.51 -7.59
CA ALA A 246 13.40 3.62 -8.01
C ALA A 246 13.16 4.88 -7.16
N TRP A 247 11.96 5.03 -6.58
CA TRP A 247 11.63 6.10 -5.65
C TRP A 247 12.55 6.15 -4.42
N ALA A 248 12.97 4.98 -3.93
CA ALA A 248 13.96 4.88 -2.85
C ALA A 248 15.33 5.46 -3.18
N ARG A 249 15.65 5.66 -4.47
CA ARG A 249 16.94 6.21 -4.87
C ARG A 249 16.92 7.74 -4.98
N GLN A 250 15.74 8.35 -4.94
CA GLN A 250 15.63 9.80 -4.92
C GLN A 250 16.16 10.35 -3.59
N PRO A 251 17.03 11.38 -3.60
CA PRO A 251 17.51 12.03 -2.38
C PRO A 251 16.35 12.50 -1.49
N GLU A 252 16.51 12.42 -0.17
CA GLU A 252 15.55 12.99 0.80
C GLU A 252 15.73 14.51 0.90
N GLU A 253 15.46 15.21 -0.20
CA GLU A 253 15.48 16.67 -0.27
C GLU A 253 14.13 17.28 0.14
N PRO A 254 14.09 18.56 0.56
CA PRO A 254 12.84 19.22 0.96
C PRO A 254 11.71 19.16 -0.09
N GLY A 255 12.05 19.10 -1.39
CA GLY A 255 11.05 19.01 -2.47
C GLY A 255 10.38 17.63 -2.61
N LYS A 256 10.95 16.56 -2.03
CA LYS A 256 10.50 15.18 -2.27
C LYS A 256 9.07 14.92 -1.76
N HIS A 257 8.75 15.36 -0.53
CA HIS A 257 7.42 15.21 0.05
C HIS A 257 6.37 16.10 -0.63
N GLN A 258 6.78 17.26 -1.18
CA GLN A 258 5.89 18.15 -1.94
C GLN A 258 5.48 17.52 -3.27
N ARG A 259 6.43 16.93 -4.02
CA ARG A 259 6.13 16.20 -5.26
C ARG A 259 5.20 15.02 -5.02
N LEU A 260 5.41 14.28 -3.93
CA LEU A 260 4.52 13.21 -3.49
C LEU A 260 3.09 13.73 -3.24
N ALA A 261 2.97 14.80 -2.46
CA ALA A 261 1.67 15.39 -2.13
C ALA A 261 0.91 15.87 -3.37
N GLN A 262 1.61 16.59 -4.27
CA GLN A 262 1.05 17.06 -5.55
C GLN A 262 0.60 15.90 -6.44
N THR A 263 1.39 14.82 -6.50
CA THR A 263 1.04 13.64 -7.28
C THR A 263 -0.21 12.96 -6.70
N ILE A 264 -0.29 12.78 -5.37
CA ILE A 264 -1.49 12.22 -4.72
C ILE A 264 -2.72 13.08 -5.02
N GLU A 265 -2.62 14.40 -4.93
CA GLU A 265 -3.71 15.33 -5.24
C GLU A 265 -4.13 15.28 -6.71
N GLN A 266 -3.17 15.18 -7.65
CA GLN A 266 -3.43 15.02 -9.08
C GLN A 266 -4.29 13.79 -9.39
N PHE A 267 -4.10 12.70 -8.64
CA PHE A 267 -4.88 11.46 -8.79
C PHE A 267 -6.14 11.42 -7.91
N GLY A 268 -6.60 12.56 -7.39
CA GLY A 268 -7.84 12.64 -6.60
C GLY A 268 -7.70 12.15 -5.16
N GLY A 269 -6.48 12.14 -4.62
CA GLY A 269 -6.19 11.84 -3.22
C GLY A 269 -6.02 13.10 -2.36
N ASN A 270 -5.84 12.91 -1.04
CA ASN A 270 -5.58 14.03 -0.13
C ASN A 270 -4.08 14.37 -0.02
N GLY A 271 -3.60 15.29 -0.86
CA GLY A 271 -2.18 15.69 -0.89
C GLY A 271 -1.65 16.24 0.45
N ARG A 272 -2.44 17.04 1.17
CA ARG A 272 -2.05 17.60 2.48
C ARG A 272 -1.85 16.50 3.53
N PHE A 273 -2.73 15.51 3.56
CA PHE A 273 -2.59 14.35 4.43
C PHE A 273 -1.33 13.55 4.08
N ALA A 274 -1.10 13.28 2.79
CA ALA A 274 0.08 12.56 2.32
C ALA A 274 1.39 13.29 2.70
N GLU A 275 1.43 14.62 2.54
CA GLU A 275 2.58 15.43 2.96
C GLU A 275 2.82 15.35 4.48
N ALA A 276 1.76 15.50 5.27
CA ALA A 276 1.85 15.44 6.73
C ALA A 276 2.33 14.07 7.21
N LEU A 277 1.82 12.99 6.60
CA LEU A 277 2.21 11.63 6.93
C LEU A 277 3.67 11.34 6.56
N TYR A 278 4.15 11.84 5.42
CA TYR A 278 5.56 11.75 5.05
C TYR A 278 6.47 12.50 6.03
N LYS A 279 6.10 13.73 6.41
CA LYS A 279 6.85 14.53 7.38
C LYS A 279 6.86 13.85 8.75
N LEU A 280 5.74 13.26 9.16
CA LEU A 280 5.67 12.45 10.38
C LEU A 280 6.67 11.28 10.32
N ALA A 281 6.72 10.54 9.22
CA ALA A 281 7.73 9.49 9.03
C ALA A 281 9.16 10.05 9.10
N LEU A 282 9.43 11.21 8.51
CA LEU A 282 10.74 11.87 8.58
C LEU A 282 11.17 12.18 10.02
N THR A 283 10.23 12.58 10.90
CA THR A 283 10.58 12.89 12.31
C THR A 283 10.97 11.67 13.14
N THR A 284 10.61 10.46 12.71
CA THR A 284 10.95 9.22 13.43
C THR A 284 12.21 8.53 12.90
N HIS A 285 12.78 9.02 11.80
CA HIS A 285 14.05 8.50 11.27
C HIS A 285 15.24 9.17 11.96
N PRO A 286 16.16 8.40 12.58
CA PRO A 286 17.42 8.94 13.09
C PRO A 286 18.20 9.64 11.98
N PRO A 287 18.80 10.82 12.24
CA PRO A 287 19.63 11.54 11.26
C PRO A 287 20.81 10.72 10.71
N SER A 288 21.22 9.69 11.46
CA SER A 288 22.34 8.80 11.13
C SER A 288 21.97 7.67 10.17
N LEU A 289 20.68 7.40 9.93
CA LEU A 289 20.29 6.34 9.01
C LEU A 289 20.44 6.79 7.56
N THR A 290 21.11 5.95 6.76
CA THR A 290 21.12 6.06 5.30
C THR A 290 19.78 5.64 4.67
N THR A 291 18.86 5.14 5.48
CA THR A 291 17.57 4.60 5.04
C THR A 291 16.67 5.71 4.51
N ARG A 292 16.38 5.63 3.22
CA ARG A 292 15.46 6.53 2.50
C ARG A 292 14.02 6.20 2.90
N ILE A 293 13.20 7.24 3.12
CA ILE A 293 11.82 7.16 3.63
C ILE A 293 10.92 6.64 2.53
N GLY A 294 10.84 7.37 1.41
CA GLY A 294 10.12 6.91 0.23
C GLY A 294 10.77 5.63 -0.30
N ARG A 295 9.99 4.57 -0.50
CA ARG A 295 10.50 3.23 -0.83
C ARG A 295 10.12 2.77 -2.22
N ALA A 296 8.82 2.74 -2.49
CA ALA A 296 8.28 2.20 -3.70
C ALA A 296 7.06 3.01 -4.12
N VAL A 297 6.73 2.89 -5.40
CA VAL A 297 5.51 3.42 -5.98
C VAL A 297 4.93 2.38 -6.94
N GLU A 298 3.62 2.21 -6.90
CA GLU A 298 2.84 1.39 -7.81
C GLU A 298 1.82 2.29 -8.52
N VAL A 299 1.71 2.16 -9.84
CA VAL A 299 0.69 2.84 -10.66
C VAL A 299 -0.29 1.79 -11.15
N GLU A 300 -1.57 1.99 -10.89
CA GLU A 300 -2.64 1.11 -11.30
C GLU A 300 -3.24 1.58 -12.63
N LEU A 301 -3.33 0.64 -13.57
CA LEU A 301 -3.97 0.78 -14.87
C LEU A 301 -5.28 0.01 -14.88
N TRP A 302 -6.30 0.58 -15.51
CA TRP A 302 -7.45 -0.15 -16.01
C TRP A 302 -7.49 0.01 -17.54
N GLY A 303 -7.15 -1.05 -18.25
CA GLY A 303 -6.81 -0.97 -19.67
C GLY A 303 -5.56 -0.11 -19.85
N GLU A 304 -5.66 0.96 -20.63
CA GLU A 304 -4.56 1.88 -20.92
C GLU A 304 -4.58 3.15 -20.04
N GLU A 305 -5.59 3.29 -19.18
CA GLU A 305 -5.80 4.48 -18.35
C GLU A 305 -5.24 4.29 -16.93
N VAL A 306 -4.59 5.32 -16.40
CA VAL A 306 -4.15 5.31 -14.99
C VAL A 306 -5.33 5.64 -14.10
N VAL A 307 -5.71 4.67 -13.26
CA VAL A 307 -6.84 4.80 -12.34
C VAL A 307 -6.40 4.97 -10.89
N GLY A 308 -5.13 4.77 -10.58
CA GLY A 308 -4.63 4.98 -9.24
C GLY A 308 -3.11 4.97 -9.10
N ILE A 309 -2.65 5.43 -7.95
CA ILE A 309 -1.25 5.41 -7.55
C ILE A 309 -1.15 5.10 -6.06
N GLU A 310 -0.19 4.28 -5.68
CA GLU A 310 0.12 3.97 -4.28
C GLU A 310 1.62 4.12 -4.02
N MET A 311 1.97 4.76 -2.92
CA MET A 311 3.34 5.05 -2.53
C MET A 311 3.62 4.49 -1.14
N TYR A 312 4.78 3.87 -0.99
CA TYR A 312 5.19 3.23 0.26
C TYR A 312 6.32 4.01 0.91
N CYS A 313 6.20 4.27 2.21
CA CYS A 313 7.22 4.90 3.03
C CYS A 313 7.61 3.97 4.19
N CYS A 314 8.90 3.87 4.51
CA CYS A 314 9.34 3.13 5.68
C CYS A 314 9.19 3.98 6.94
N VAL A 315 8.83 3.31 8.04
CA VAL A 315 8.87 3.89 9.38
C VAL A 315 10.19 3.49 10.02
N GLY A 316 10.87 4.45 10.66
CA GLY A 316 12.11 4.18 11.39
C GLY A 316 11.84 3.16 12.50
N SER A 317 12.63 2.09 12.52
CA SER A 317 12.66 1.07 13.58
C SER A 317 13.79 1.33 14.56
#